data_AF-A0A426FL60-F1
#
_entry.id   AF-A0A426FL60-F1
#
_cell.length_a   1.000
_cell.length_b   1.000
_cell.length_c   1.000
_cell.angle_alpha   90.00
_cell.angle_beta   90.00
_cell.angle_gamma   90.00
#
_symmetry.space_group_name_H-M   'P 1'
#
loop_
_entity.id
_entity.type
_entity.pdbx_description
1 polymer ?
#
loop_
_entity_poly.entity_id
_entity_poly.type
_entity_poly.pdbx_seq_one_letter_code
_entity_poly.pdbx_strand_id
1 'polypeptide(L)'
;MKKLVITAATALLLSACSTHTFIVSEQNAASQPTYDKMQHFFVSGLGQSKEVNGAEICGSADKVAKVQTQQTFLNGLLHSVSYGIYSPRDMRVYCK
;
A
#
# COMPACT_ATOMS: atom_id res chain seq x y z
N MET A 1 27.53 23.09 -9.58
CA MET A 1 26.55 22.21 -10.26
C MET A 1 26.47 20.80 -9.65
N LYS A 2 27.59 20.09 -9.37
CA LYS A 2 27.56 18.74 -8.72
C LYS A 2 26.76 18.67 -7.40
N LYS A 3 26.89 19.68 -6.53
CA LYS A 3 26.14 19.75 -5.26
C LYS A 3 24.62 19.82 -5.47
N LEU A 4 24.18 20.51 -6.52
CA LEU A 4 22.77 20.72 -6.85
C LEU A 4 22.12 19.42 -7.37
N VAL A 5 22.85 18.66 -8.19
CA VAL A 5 22.42 17.34 -8.69
C VAL A 5 22.29 16.33 -7.54
N ILE A 6 23.24 16.31 -6.61
CA ILE A 6 23.18 15.40 -5.44
C ILE A 6 21.98 15.75 -4.55
N THR A 7 21.76 17.03 -4.25
CA THR A 7 20.60 17.45 -3.45
C THR A 7 19.27 17.08 -4.11
N ALA A 8 19.15 17.27 -5.43
CA ALA A 8 17.94 16.91 -6.16
C ALA A 8 17.70 15.39 -6.19
N ALA A 9 18.74 14.59 -6.40
CA ALA A 9 18.65 13.13 -6.39
C ALA A 9 18.19 12.58 -5.03
N THR A 10 18.75 13.10 -3.93
CA THR A 10 18.36 12.69 -2.58
C THR A 10 16.91 13.05 -2.27
N ALA A 11 16.44 14.23 -2.71
CA ALA A 11 15.05 14.65 -2.51
C ALA A 11 14.04 13.73 -3.22
N LEU A 12 14.36 13.27 -4.43
CA LEU A 12 13.49 12.36 -5.19
C LEU A 12 13.36 10.99 -4.51
N LEU A 13 14.46 10.45 -3.98
CA LEU A 13 14.48 9.14 -3.32
C LEU A 13 13.63 9.08 -2.04
N LEU A 14 13.40 10.21 -1.37
CA LEU A 14 12.62 10.29 -0.13
C LEU A 14 11.10 10.28 -0.37
N SER A 15 10.63 10.46 -1.62
CA SER A 15 9.21 10.65 -1.94
C SER A 15 8.46 9.37 -2.35
N ALA A 16 9.08 8.19 -2.29
CA ALA A 16 8.56 6.96 -2.90
C ALA A 16 7.51 6.19 -2.08
N CYS A 17 7.15 6.64 -0.87
CA CYS A 17 6.17 5.97 0.00
C CYS A 17 4.78 6.60 -0.16
N SER A 18 3.81 5.84 -0.65
CA SER A 18 2.41 6.29 -0.79
C SER A 18 1.49 5.43 0.07
N THR A 19 0.64 6.06 0.88
CA THR A 19 -0.40 5.35 1.65
C THR A 19 -1.77 5.87 1.24
N HIS A 20 -2.63 4.99 0.73
CA HIS A 20 -4.00 5.29 0.34
C HIS A 20 -4.92 4.65 1.38
N THR A 21 -5.77 5.45 2.02
CA THR A 21 -6.72 4.94 3.03
C THR A 21 -8.13 5.30 2.61
N PHE A 22 -8.98 4.28 2.51
CA PHE A 22 -10.40 4.39 2.28
C PHE A 22 -11.11 4.20 3.62
N ILE A 23 -11.74 5.26 4.11
CA ILE A 23 -12.54 5.23 5.33
C ILE A 23 -13.94 4.79 4.92
N VAL A 24 -14.36 3.62 5.40
CA VAL A 24 -15.69 3.05 5.10
C VAL A 24 -16.69 3.47 6.17
N SER A 25 -16.21 3.78 7.38
CA SER A 25 -17.02 4.22 8.50
C SER A 25 -16.24 5.16 9.41
N GLU A 26 -16.91 6.19 9.94
CA GLU A 26 -16.34 7.14 10.91
C GLU A 26 -16.17 6.57 12.32
N GLN A 27 -16.73 5.39 12.60
CA GLN A 27 -16.51 4.70 13.88
C GLN A 27 -15.05 4.25 14.04
N ASN A 28 -14.55 4.27 15.29
CA ASN A 28 -13.17 3.95 15.64
C ASN A 28 -12.72 2.63 15.00
N ALA A 29 -11.78 2.72 14.05
CA ALA A 29 -11.09 1.55 13.54
C ALA A 29 -10.20 0.93 14.62
N ALA A 30 -10.08 -0.40 14.63
CA ALA A 30 -9.12 -1.08 15.48
C ALA A 30 -7.71 -0.48 15.33
N SER A 31 -6.95 -0.48 16.43
CA SER A 31 -5.58 0.05 16.46
C SER A 31 -4.62 -0.78 15.61
N GLN A 32 -4.90 -2.08 15.43
CA GLN A 32 -4.14 -3.00 14.58
C GLN A 32 -4.98 -3.47 13.39
N PRO A 33 -4.36 -3.69 12.22
CA PRO A 33 -5.04 -4.26 11.07
C PRO A 33 -5.45 -5.71 11.35
N THR A 34 -6.71 -6.05 11.10
CA THR A 34 -7.23 -7.42 11.20
C THR A 34 -6.69 -8.30 10.07
N TYR A 35 -6.37 -7.67 8.93
CA TYR A 35 -5.72 -8.30 7.79
C TYR A 35 -4.56 -7.42 7.34
N ASP A 36 -3.38 -7.99 7.18
CA ASP A 36 -2.20 -7.32 6.62
C ASP A 36 -1.48 -8.32 5.70
N LYS A 37 -1.61 -8.12 4.39
CA LYS A 37 -0.96 -8.97 3.38
C LYS A 37 -0.40 -8.14 2.24
N MET A 38 0.83 -8.45 1.88
CA MET A 38 1.48 -7.96 0.68
C MET A 38 0.82 -8.58 -0.56
N GLN A 39 0.26 -7.73 -1.41
CA GLN A 39 -0.30 -8.08 -2.69
C GLN A 39 0.79 -8.01 -3.75
N HIS A 40 0.98 -9.11 -4.47
CA HIS A 40 1.93 -9.21 -5.55
C HIS A 40 1.31 -8.66 -6.83
N PHE A 41 1.90 -7.60 -7.37
CA PHE A 41 1.58 -7.09 -8.70
C PHE A 41 2.83 -7.12 -9.57
N PHE A 42 2.63 -7.28 -10.87
CA PHE A 42 3.69 -7.24 -11.85
C PHE A 42 3.46 -6.14 -12.88
N VAL A 43 4.55 -5.58 -13.39
CA VAL A 43 4.55 -4.49 -14.39
C VAL A 43 3.59 -3.38 -13.97
N SER A 44 3.77 -2.88 -12.74
CA SER A 44 2.93 -1.85 -12.11
C SER A 44 1.43 -2.19 -12.00
N GLY A 45 1.06 -3.47 -12.11
CA GLY A 45 -0.33 -3.94 -12.03
C GLY A 45 -1.08 -3.94 -13.37
N LEU A 46 -0.39 -3.86 -14.50
CA LEU A 46 -1.02 -3.90 -15.83
C LEU A 46 -1.91 -5.15 -16.00
N GLY A 47 -3.22 -4.92 -16.09
CA GLY A 47 -4.22 -5.99 -16.23
C GLY A 47 -4.40 -6.88 -14.99
N GLN A 48 -3.89 -6.47 -13.83
CA GLN A 48 -3.95 -7.25 -12.60
C GLN A 48 -4.81 -6.53 -11.56
N SER A 49 -5.90 -7.16 -11.15
CA SER A 49 -6.67 -6.78 -9.97
C SER A 49 -6.51 -7.85 -8.89
N LYS A 50 -6.42 -7.40 -7.63
CA LYS A 50 -6.52 -8.26 -6.46
C LYS A 50 -7.64 -7.69 -5.61
N GLU A 51 -8.69 -8.48 -5.47
CA GLU A 51 -9.85 -8.12 -4.65
C GLU A 51 -9.77 -8.89 -3.34
N VAL A 52 -9.98 -8.16 -2.25
CA VAL A 52 -10.03 -8.72 -0.91
C VAL A 52 -11.38 -8.34 -0.32
N ASN A 53 -12.16 -9.34 0.05
CA ASN A 53 -13.47 -9.13 0.63
C ASN A 53 -13.35 -8.72 2.10
N GLY A 54 -13.38 -7.40 2.36
CA GLY A 54 -13.34 -6.87 3.72
C GLY A 54 -14.52 -7.34 4.59
N ALA A 55 -15.69 -7.58 3.99
CA ALA A 55 -16.85 -8.08 4.72
C ALA A 55 -16.67 -9.53 5.19
N GLU A 56 -16.00 -10.36 4.39
CA GLU A 56 -15.65 -11.73 4.80
C GLU A 56 -14.62 -11.72 5.95
N ILE A 57 -13.62 -10.83 5.87
CA ILE A 57 -12.61 -10.67 6.93
C ILE A 57 -13.21 -10.19 8.24
N CYS A 58 -14.11 -9.20 8.18
CA CYS A 58 -14.74 -8.62 9.37
C CYS A 58 -16.05 -9.31 9.77
N GLY A 59 -16.50 -10.30 9.00
CA GLY A 59 -17.78 -11.02 9.19
C GLY A 59 -19.06 -10.27 8.78
N SER A 60 -18.96 -8.99 8.37
CA SER A 60 -20.02 -8.22 7.71
C SER A 60 -19.44 -6.95 7.09
N ALA A 61 -20.10 -6.39 6.07
CA ALA A 61 -19.71 -5.13 5.46
C ALA A 61 -19.77 -3.96 6.47
N ASP A 62 -20.74 -3.99 7.38
CA ASP A 62 -20.92 -2.96 8.41
C ASP A 62 -19.80 -2.95 9.45
N LYS A 63 -18.99 -4.00 9.52
CA LYS A 63 -17.88 -4.12 10.46
C LYS A 63 -16.55 -3.64 9.88
N VAL A 64 -16.51 -3.26 8.60
CA VAL A 64 -15.31 -2.69 7.97
C VAL A 64 -15.20 -1.22 8.38
N ALA A 65 -14.11 -0.86 9.05
CA ALA A 65 -13.87 0.52 9.46
C ALA A 65 -13.07 1.30 8.41
N LYS A 66 -11.94 0.74 7.98
CA LYS A 66 -11.08 1.32 6.96
C LYS A 66 -10.31 0.25 6.19
N VAL A 67 -10.00 0.55 4.95
CA VAL A 67 -9.14 -0.25 4.07
C VAL A 67 -7.96 0.62 3.67
N GLN A 68 -6.75 0.11 3.81
CA GLN A 68 -5.53 0.84 3.51
C GLN A 68 -4.68 0.06 2.52
N THR A 69 -4.21 0.74 1.48
CA THR A 69 -3.17 0.23 0.57
C THR A 69 -1.91 1.05 0.77
N GLN A 70 -0.80 0.40 1.07
CA GLN A 70 0.48 1.06 1.36
C GLN A 70 1.57 0.58 0.41
N GLN A 71 2.31 1.53 -0.14
CA GLN A 71 3.60 1.28 -0.78
C GLN A 71 4.69 1.62 0.23
N THR A 72 5.31 0.59 0.79
CA THR A 72 6.42 0.73 1.74
C THR A 72 7.74 0.93 1.01
N PHE A 73 8.79 1.30 1.76
CA PHE A 73 10.14 1.37 1.23
C PHE A 73 10.59 0.04 0.62
N LEU A 74 10.29 -1.09 1.29
CA LEU A 74 10.65 -2.42 0.79
C LEU A 74 9.94 -2.71 -0.53
N ASN A 75 8.68 -2.32 -0.67
CA ASN A 75 7.94 -2.46 -1.94
C ASN A 75 8.60 -1.66 -3.07
N GLY A 76 8.98 -0.41 -2.79
CA GLY A 76 9.70 0.45 -3.74
C GLY A 76 11.08 -0.10 -4.10
N LEU A 77 11.81 -0.67 -3.13
CA LEU A 77 13.10 -1.31 -3.36
C LEU A 77 12.96 -2.54 -4.25
N LEU A 78 12.00 -3.42 -3.97
CA LEU A 78 11.72 -4.61 -4.78
C LEU A 78 11.30 -4.24 -6.21
N HIS A 79 10.50 -3.19 -6.36
CA HIS A 79 10.18 -2.61 -7.66
C HIS A 79 11.42 -2.11 -8.39
N SER A 80 12.32 -1.41 -7.71
CA SER A 80 13.53 -0.87 -8.34
C SER A 80 14.51 -1.97 -8.76
N VAL A 81 14.76 -2.95 -7.87
CA VAL A 81 15.69 -4.07 -8.14
C VAL A 81 15.17 -4.98 -9.26
N SER A 82 13.84 -5.11 -9.38
CA SER A 82 13.22 -5.87 -10.47
C SER A 82 13.02 -5.07 -11.76
N TYR A 83 13.60 -3.87 -11.88
CA TYR A 83 13.41 -2.96 -13.02
C TYR A 83 11.94 -2.68 -13.34
N GLY A 84 11.11 -2.62 -12.30
CA GLY A 84 9.68 -2.34 -12.39
C GLY A 84 8.80 -3.56 -12.67
N ILE A 85 9.38 -4.75 -12.86
CA ILE A 85 8.64 -5.98 -13.15
C ILE A 85 7.83 -6.43 -11.94
N TYR A 86 8.34 -6.30 -10.72
CA TYR A 86 7.65 -6.72 -9.50
C TYR A 86 7.30 -5.52 -8.62
N SER A 87 6.03 -5.16 -8.55
CA SER A 87 5.53 -3.94 -7.91
C SER A 87 4.59 -4.26 -6.74
N PRO A 88 5.06 -4.91 -5.66
CA PRO A 88 4.19 -5.30 -4.56
C PRO A 88 3.57 -4.10 -3.85
N ARG A 89 2.40 -4.29 -3.24
CA ARG A 89 1.69 -3.29 -2.43
C ARG A 89 1.09 -3.96 -1.20
N ASP A 90 1.18 -3.35 -0.03
CA ASP A 90 0.56 -3.90 1.18
C ASP A 90 -0.91 -3.53 1.22
N MET A 91 -1.77 -4.49 1.56
CA MET A 91 -3.19 -4.26 1.77
C MET A 91 -3.57 -4.60 3.20
N ARG A 92 -4.15 -3.62 3.88
CA ARG A 92 -4.59 -3.70 5.26
C ARG A 92 -6.07 -3.46 5.39
N VAL A 93 -6.76 -4.31 6.14
CA VAL A 93 -8.17 -4.14 6.50
C VAL A 93 -8.27 -4.00 7.99
N TYR A 94 -9.02 -3.00 8.43
CA TYR A 94 -9.28 -2.74 9.84
C TYR A 94 -10.78 -2.90 10.08
N CYS A 95 -11.11 -3.82 10.99
CA CYS A 95 -12.47 -3.97 11.48
C CYS A 95 -12.74 -2.98 12.63
N LYS A 96 -14.02 -2.83 12.95
CA LYS A 96 -14.51 -2.14 14.17
C LYS A 96 -14.40 -3.04 15.39
#